data_AF-A0A496T595-F1
#
_entry.id   AF-A0A496T595-F1
#
_cell.length_a   1.000
_cell.length_b   1.000
_cell.length_c   1.000
_cell.angle_alpha   90.00
_cell.angle_beta   90.00
_cell.angle_gamma   90.00
#
_symmetry.space_group_name_H-M   'P 1'
#
loop_
_entity.id
_entity.type
_entity.pdbx_description
1 polymer ?
#
loop_
_entity_poly.entity_id
_entity_poly.type
_entity_poly.pdbx_seq_one_letter_code
_entity_poly.pdbx_strand_id
1 'polypeptide(L)'
;MSETGYPAVDTSIFANLKRLLKHSAIYGIGHIVTRSLGFLLLPLYTNYIPAGEFGKAALIFTFLGIMNVIYLYGMDVAFLRHFLLYEDDQKRKALFNSAFLSIVTSASLFSAILLFKAKLFAQLIFGLPHLENLLIFSALILWFDAVGNLPFMYLRAREKSLIFIGLKFTVVLVNVVAN
;
A
#
# COMPACT_ATOMS: atom_id res chain seq x y z
N MET A 1 -55.43 -3.90 28.59
CA MET A 1 -55.32 -2.76 27.64
C MET A 1 -53.85 -2.50 27.42
N SER A 2 -53.38 -2.85 26.23
CA SER A 2 -52.01 -2.77 25.76
C SER A 2 -51.74 -1.39 25.18
N GLU A 3 -50.74 -0.67 25.70
CA GLU A 3 -50.11 0.42 24.96
C GLU A 3 -48.64 0.06 24.73
N THR A 4 -48.33 -0.01 23.44
CA THR A 4 -47.12 -0.49 22.81
C THR A 4 -45.96 0.48 23.01
N GLY A 5 -44.93 0.04 23.74
CA GLY A 5 -43.63 0.73 23.79
C GLY A 5 -42.87 0.55 22.48
N TYR A 6 -42.92 1.55 21.60
CA TYR A 6 -42.04 1.64 20.43
C TYR A 6 -40.62 2.02 20.89
N PRO A 7 -39.56 1.36 20.40
CA PRO A 7 -38.19 1.68 20.79
C PRO A 7 -37.76 3.02 20.16
N ALA A 8 -37.00 3.81 20.91
CA ALA A 8 -36.46 5.10 20.49
C ALA A 8 -35.50 4.97 19.29
N VAL A 9 -36.05 4.95 18.08
CA VAL A 9 -35.32 5.15 16.83
C VAL A 9 -35.34 6.63 16.55
N ASP A 10 -34.21 7.35 16.69
CA ASP A 10 -33.96 8.48 15.76
C ASP A 10 -32.55 9.09 15.81
N THR A 11 -31.98 9.35 16.99
CA THR A 11 -30.82 10.27 17.04
C THR A 11 -29.47 9.62 16.71
N SER A 12 -29.27 8.35 17.10
CA SER A 12 -27.99 7.66 16.93
C SER A 12 -27.75 7.19 15.49
N ILE A 13 -28.79 6.74 14.79
CA ILE A 13 -28.73 6.34 13.37
C ILE A 13 -28.46 7.57 12.50
N PHE A 14 -29.17 8.68 12.75
CA PHE A 14 -28.94 9.92 12.02
C PHE A 14 -27.54 10.48 12.25
N ALA A 15 -27.03 10.44 13.49
CA ALA A 15 -25.66 10.83 13.80
C ALA A 15 -24.63 9.93 13.09
N ASN A 16 -24.85 8.62 13.04
CA ASN A 16 -23.99 7.67 12.32
C ASN A 16 -24.03 7.88 10.80
N LEU A 17 -25.20 8.14 10.23
CA LEU A 17 -25.36 8.43 8.79
C LEU A 17 -24.67 9.74 8.42
N LYS A 18 -24.85 10.80 9.22
CA LYS A 18 -24.14 12.08 9.05
C LYS A 18 -22.63 11.90 9.16
N ARG A 19 -22.16 11.06 10.10
CA ARG A 19 -20.74 10.74 10.25
C ARG A 19 -20.21 9.98 9.03
N LEU A 20 -20.93 8.96 8.54
CA LEU A 20 -20.57 8.23 7.33
C LEU A 20 -20.51 9.12 6.10
N LEU A 21 -21.53 9.95 5.86
CA LEU A 21 -21.55 10.89 4.75
C LEU A 21 -20.40 11.89 4.83
N LYS A 22 -20.10 12.41 6.03
CA LYS A 22 -18.96 13.30 6.24
C LYS A 22 -17.63 12.62 5.92
N HIS A 23 -17.42 11.39 6.39
CA HIS A 23 -16.20 10.64 6.05
C HIS A 23 -16.14 10.33 4.56
N SER A 24 -17.21 9.80 3.95
CA SER A 24 -17.29 9.52 2.52
C SER A 24 -17.03 10.76 1.66
N ALA A 25 -17.56 11.93 2.06
CA ALA A 25 -17.31 13.19 1.38
C ALA A 25 -15.85 13.62 1.52
N ILE A 26 -15.26 13.55 2.72
CA ILE A 26 -13.86 13.93 2.94
C ILE A 26 -12.92 13.01 2.14
N TYR A 27 -13.12 11.68 2.21
CA TYR A 27 -12.30 10.73 1.47
C TYR A 27 -12.53 10.83 -0.04
N GLY A 28 -13.77 11.03 -0.48
CA GLY A 28 -14.12 11.21 -1.90
C GLY A 28 -13.52 12.48 -2.49
N ILE A 29 -13.67 13.61 -1.80
CA ILE A 29 -13.11 14.91 -2.22
C ILE A 29 -11.57 14.83 -2.23
N GLY A 30 -10.95 14.25 -1.19
CA GLY A 30 -9.50 14.06 -1.15
C GLY A 30 -8.98 13.26 -2.35
N HIS A 31 -9.67 12.17 -2.69
CA HIS A 31 -9.32 11.34 -3.84
C HIS A 31 -9.49 12.10 -5.17
N ILE A 32 -10.58 12.86 -5.33
CA ILE A 32 -10.83 13.70 -6.51
C ILE A 32 -9.72 14.75 -6.64
N VAL A 33 -9.45 15.53 -5.59
CA VAL A 33 -8.42 16.57 -5.60
C VAL A 33 -7.05 16.00 -5.96
N THR A 34 -6.68 14.85 -5.38
CA THR A 34 -5.40 14.19 -5.67
C THR A 34 -5.30 13.75 -7.14
N ARG A 35 -6.39 13.21 -7.70
CA ARG A 35 -6.46 12.83 -9.12
C ARG A 35 -6.50 14.06 -10.05
N SER A 36 -7.20 15.11 -9.67
CA SER A 36 -7.27 16.38 -10.41
C SER A 36 -5.92 17.08 -10.46
N LEU A 37 -5.13 17.04 -9.38
CA LEU A 37 -3.74 17.51 -9.39
C LEU A 37 -2.89 16.69 -10.37
N GLY A 38 -3.00 15.36 -10.36
CA GLY A 38 -2.34 14.51 -11.36
C GLY A 38 -2.77 14.84 -12.79
N PHE A 39 -4.05 15.14 -13.01
CA PHE A 39 -4.58 15.57 -14.30
C PHE A 39 -4.11 16.97 -14.73
N LEU A 40 -3.93 17.90 -13.80
CA LEU A 40 -3.37 19.23 -14.05
C LEU A 40 -1.86 19.21 -14.28
N LEU A 41 -1.16 18.27 -13.65
CA LEU A 41 0.26 18.01 -13.90
C LEU A 41 0.49 17.32 -15.25
N LEU A 42 -0.55 16.72 -15.84
CA LEU A 42 -0.48 16.03 -17.13
C LEU A 42 -0.02 16.99 -18.26
N PRO A 43 -0.65 18.16 -18.51
CA PRO A 43 -0.15 19.13 -19.50
C PRO A 43 1.23 19.70 -19.15
N LEU A 44 1.60 19.77 -17.87
CA LEU A 44 2.95 20.18 -17.46
C LEU A 44 3.97 19.10 -17.85
N TYR A 45 3.73 17.83 -17.52
CA TYR A 45 4.62 16.72 -17.84
C TYR A 45 4.66 16.41 -19.34
N THR A 46 3.55 16.49 -20.06
CA THR A 46 3.53 16.19 -21.51
C THR A 46 4.18 17.28 -22.37
N ASN A 47 4.40 18.49 -21.83
CA ASN A 47 5.21 19.51 -22.51
C ASN A 47 6.72 19.21 -22.45
N TYR A 48 7.18 18.53 -21.38
CA TYR A 48 8.61 18.26 -21.16
C TYR A 48 9.00 16.79 -21.40
N ILE A 49 8.05 15.86 -21.31
CA ILE A 49 8.25 14.41 -21.44
C ILE A 49 7.45 13.90 -22.65
N PRO A 50 8.07 13.15 -23.59
CA PRO A 50 7.34 12.52 -24.69
C PRO A 50 6.20 11.64 -24.15
N ALA A 51 5.01 11.76 -24.74
CA ALA A 51 3.81 11.03 -24.28
C ALA A 51 4.02 9.51 -24.15
N GLY A 52 4.91 8.93 -24.97
CA GLY A 52 5.28 7.52 -24.90
C GLY A 52 6.04 7.12 -23.62
N GLU A 53 6.83 8.01 -23.03
CA GLU A 53 7.55 7.74 -21.77
C GLU A 53 6.64 7.87 -20.55
N PHE A 54 5.70 8.81 -20.58
CA PHE A 54 4.72 8.99 -19.50
C PHE A 54 3.77 7.79 -19.37
N GLY A 55 3.36 7.20 -20.51
CA GLY A 55 2.57 5.98 -20.54
C GLY A 55 3.29 4.77 -19.92
N LYS A 56 4.60 4.65 -20.13
CA LYS A 56 5.42 3.59 -19.51
C LYS A 56 5.47 3.75 -17.99
N ALA A 57 5.69 4.95 -17.49
CA ALA A 57 5.71 5.23 -16.05
C ALA A 57 4.36 4.87 -15.40
N ALA A 58 3.23 5.27 -16.01
CA ALA A 58 1.89 4.94 -15.52
C ALA A 58 1.64 3.43 -15.47
N LEU A 59 2.07 2.69 -16.50
CA LEU A 59 1.97 1.22 -16.52
C LEU A 59 2.79 0.58 -15.40
N ILE A 60 4.01 1.06 -15.15
CA ILE A 60 4.89 0.52 -14.09
C ILE A 60 4.29 0.78 -12.71
N PHE A 61 3.81 2.01 -12.43
CA PHE A 61 3.19 2.30 -11.15
C PHE A 61 1.92 1.46 -10.92
N THR A 62 1.13 1.23 -11.96
CA THR A 62 -0.04 0.35 -11.89
C THR A 62 0.38 -1.09 -11.59
N PHE A 63 1.41 -1.59 -12.29
CA PHE A 63 1.98 -2.91 -12.08
C PHE A 63 2.51 -3.08 -10.65
N LEU A 64 3.31 -2.11 -10.17
CA LEU A 64 3.83 -2.09 -8.80
C LEU A 64 2.70 -2.12 -7.77
N GLY A 65 1.64 -1.33 -7.98
CA GLY A 65 0.48 -1.31 -7.08
C GLY A 65 -0.23 -2.66 -6.99
N ILE A 66 -0.47 -3.31 -8.13
CA ILE A 66 -1.10 -4.64 -8.16
C ILE A 66 -0.17 -5.70 -7.53
N MET A 67 1.11 -5.69 -7.90
CA MET A 67 2.07 -6.65 -7.35
C MET A 67 2.27 -6.48 -5.85
N ASN A 68 2.21 -5.26 -5.32
CA ASN A 68 2.33 -5.02 -3.88
C ASN A 68 1.26 -5.79 -3.09
N VAL A 69 0.02 -5.79 -3.57
CA VAL A 69 -1.09 -6.55 -2.96
C VAL A 69 -0.79 -8.05 -2.97
N ILE A 70 -0.20 -8.58 -4.04
CA ILE A 70 0.18 -9.99 -4.15
C ILE A 70 1.36 -10.31 -3.21
N TYR A 71 2.37 -9.44 -3.15
CA TYR A 71 3.56 -9.63 -2.31
C TYR A 71 3.21 -9.61 -0.83
N LEU A 72 2.26 -8.77 -0.42
CA LEU A 72 1.81 -8.71 0.97
C LEU A 72 0.75 -9.74 1.32
N TYR A 73 -0.08 -10.17 0.36
CA TYR A 73 -1.17 -11.15 0.51
C TYR A 73 -2.05 -10.97 1.78
N GLY A 74 -2.18 -9.74 2.27
CA GLY A 74 -2.94 -9.40 3.49
C GLY A 74 -2.24 -9.74 4.82
N MET A 75 -0.93 -10.00 4.80
CA MET A 75 -0.12 -10.28 5.99
C MET A 75 -0.16 -9.12 6.98
N ASP A 76 -0.33 -7.88 6.52
CA ASP A 76 -0.47 -6.69 7.35
C ASP A 76 -1.67 -6.75 8.30
N VAL A 77 -2.83 -7.10 7.75
CA VAL A 77 -4.07 -7.27 8.52
C VAL A 77 -3.99 -8.50 9.41
N ALA A 78 -3.48 -9.61 8.88
CA ALA A 78 -3.36 -10.86 9.62
C ALA A 78 -2.42 -10.73 10.82
N PHE A 79 -1.24 -10.12 10.62
CA PHE A 79 -0.27 -9.88 11.68
C PHE A 79 -0.84 -8.99 12.78
N LEU A 80 -1.47 -7.87 12.43
CA LEU A 80 -2.04 -6.95 13.42
C LEU A 80 -3.12 -7.64 14.27
N ARG A 81 -4.03 -8.38 13.62
CA ARG A 81 -5.08 -9.12 14.32
C ARG A 81 -4.51 -10.11 15.33
N HIS A 82 -3.51 -10.91 14.94
CA HIS A 82 -2.91 -11.92 15.82
C HIS A 82 -2.03 -11.28 16.90
N PHE A 83 -1.33 -10.19 16.59
CA PHE A 83 -0.51 -9.47 17.56
C PHE A 83 -1.33 -8.93 18.74
N LEU A 84 -2.55 -8.46 18.47
CA LEU A 84 -3.49 -7.96 19.49
C LEU A 84 -4.11 -9.09 20.33
N LEU A 85 -4.21 -10.32 19.80
CA LEU A 85 -4.75 -11.48 20.52
C LEU A 85 -3.75 -12.13 21.48
N TYR A 86 -2.44 -11.99 21.22
CA TYR A 86 -1.41 -12.50 22.13
C TYR A 86 -1.07 -11.46 23.20
N GLU A 87 -1.17 -11.84 24.46
CA GLU A 87 -0.72 -11.01 25.60
C GLU A 87 0.75 -11.24 25.96
N ASP A 88 1.27 -12.43 25.65
CA ASP A 88 2.64 -12.84 25.93
C ASP A 88 3.64 -12.28 24.91
N ASP A 89 4.66 -11.58 25.41
CA ASP A 89 5.72 -10.97 24.60
C ASP A 89 6.58 -12.02 23.87
N GLN A 90 6.70 -13.25 24.39
CA GLN A 90 7.36 -14.36 23.68
C GLN A 90 6.58 -14.77 22.44
N LYS A 91 5.26 -14.93 22.56
CA LYS A 91 4.37 -15.29 21.43
C LYS A 91 4.34 -14.19 20.38
N ARG A 92 4.36 -12.91 20.78
CA ARG A 92 4.46 -11.76 19.87
C ARG A 92 5.77 -11.75 19.08
N LYS A 93 6.90 -12.07 19.72
CA LYS A 93 8.20 -12.21 19.05
C LYS A 93 8.23 -13.39 18.06
N ALA A 94 7.68 -14.53 18.47
CA ALA A 94 7.57 -15.70 17.59
C ALA A 94 6.69 -15.41 16.37
N LEU A 95 5.56 -14.72 16.56
CA LEU A 95 4.68 -14.26 15.48
C LEU A 95 5.43 -13.33 14.51
N PHE A 96 6.17 -12.36 15.04
CA PHE A 96 6.99 -11.46 14.21
C PHE A 96 8.03 -12.22 13.39
N ASN A 97 8.77 -13.13 14.01
CA ASN A 97 9.80 -13.90 13.31
C ASN A 97 9.20 -14.81 12.22
N SER A 98 8.06 -15.44 12.51
CA SER A 98 7.32 -16.25 11.54
C SER A 98 6.80 -15.43 10.37
N ALA A 99 6.15 -14.27 10.65
CA ALA A 99 5.68 -13.36 9.61
C ALA A 99 6.83 -12.80 8.77
N PHE A 100 7.97 -12.48 9.40
CA PHE A 100 9.17 -12.01 8.72
C PHE A 100 9.74 -13.06 7.78
N LEU A 101 9.93 -14.28 8.27
CA LEU A 101 10.42 -15.37 7.44
C LEU A 101 9.46 -15.66 6.29
N SER A 102 8.14 -15.62 6.53
CA SER A 102 7.12 -15.85 5.51
C SER A 102 7.12 -14.75 4.44
N ILE A 103 7.23 -13.47 4.80
CA ILE A 103 7.32 -12.39 3.81
C ILE A 103 8.63 -12.46 3.04
N VAL A 104 9.77 -12.63 3.72
CA VAL A 104 11.08 -12.67 3.06
C VAL A 104 11.14 -13.83 2.07
N THR A 105 10.65 -15.01 2.45
CA THR A 105 10.64 -16.19 1.57
C THR A 105 9.70 -16.01 0.38
N SER A 106 8.46 -15.57 0.61
CA SER A 106 7.48 -15.34 -0.46
C SER A 106 7.87 -14.19 -1.39
N ALA A 107 8.34 -13.06 -0.86
CA ALA A 107 8.82 -11.93 -1.66
C ALA A 107 10.05 -12.30 -2.48
N SER A 108 10.98 -13.07 -1.91
CA SER A 108 12.15 -13.57 -2.66
C SER A 108 11.74 -14.52 -3.77
N LEU A 109 10.78 -15.42 -3.52
CA LEU A 109 10.25 -16.33 -4.52
C LEU A 109 9.56 -15.57 -5.67
N PHE A 110 8.67 -14.62 -5.35
CA PHE A 110 7.99 -13.82 -6.36
C PHE A 110 8.97 -12.94 -7.15
N SER A 111 9.97 -12.38 -6.49
CA SER A 111 11.02 -11.58 -7.15
C SER A 111 11.85 -12.45 -8.08
N ALA A 112 12.24 -13.65 -7.64
CA ALA A 112 12.97 -14.60 -8.48
C ALA A 112 12.15 -14.98 -9.72
N ILE A 113 10.86 -15.30 -9.57
CA ILE A 113 9.97 -15.61 -10.70
C ILE A 113 9.92 -14.45 -11.70
N LEU A 114 9.77 -13.22 -11.19
CA LEU A 114 9.75 -12.01 -12.01
C LEU A 114 11.05 -11.79 -12.78
N LEU A 115 12.21 -12.04 -12.15
CA LEU A 115 13.52 -11.93 -12.80
C LEU A 115 13.74 -13.02 -13.86
N PHE A 116 13.42 -14.28 -13.54
CA PHE A 116 13.59 -15.40 -14.48
C PHE A 116 12.67 -15.29 -15.70
N LYS A 117 11.48 -14.71 -15.53
CA LYS A 117 10.50 -14.51 -16.61
C LYS A 117 10.42 -13.05 -17.06
N ALA A 118 11.44 -12.24 -16.79
CA ALA A 118 11.41 -10.81 -17.03
C ALA A 118 11.09 -10.46 -18.49
N LYS A 119 11.70 -11.19 -19.44
CA LYS A 119 11.44 -11.02 -20.88
C LYS A 119 9.99 -11.30 -21.27
N LEU A 120 9.41 -12.37 -20.71
CA LEU A 120 8.05 -12.79 -21.01
C LEU A 120 7.03 -11.81 -20.42
N PHE A 121 7.24 -11.36 -19.18
CA PHE A 121 6.40 -10.34 -18.55
C PHE A 121 6.55 -8.97 -19.21
N ALA A 122 7.76 -8.58 -19.62
CA ALA A 122 7.99 -7.33 -20.36
C ALA A 122 7.23 -7.31 -21.68
N GLN A 123 7.23 -8.42 -22.42
CA GLN A 123 6.48 -8.54 -23.68
C GLN A 123 4.97 -8.61 -23.46
N LEU A 124 4.51 -9.40 -22.48
CA LEU A 124 3.07 -9.63 -22.25
C LEU A 124 2.37 -8.41 -21.63
N ILE A 125 3.02 -7.72 -20.69
CA ILE A 125 2.42 -6.62 -19.92
C ILE A 125 2.70 -5.27 -20.60
N PHE A 126 3.92 -5.05 -21.09
CA PHE A 126 4.35 -3.74 -21.58
C PHE A 126 4.48 -3.67 -23.11
N GLY A 127 4.44 -4.81 -23.82
CA GLY A 127 4.56 -4.85 -25.29
C GLY A 127 5.90 -4.32 -25.82
N LEU A 128 6.89 -4.10 -24.94
CA LEU A 128 8.12 -3.38 -25.24
C LEU A 128 9.33 -4.19 -24.78
N PRO A 129 10.15 -4.73 -25.71
CA PRO A 129 11.27 -5.61 -25.37
C PRO A 129 12.45 -4.90 -24.67
N HIS A 130 12.48 -3.56 -24.62
CA HIS A 130 13.58 -2.80 -24.00
C HIS A 130 13.34 -2.42 -22.53
N LEU A 131 12.23 -2.85 -21.90
CA LEU A 131 11.92 -2.54 -20.50
C LEU A 131 12.45 -3.56 -19.48
N GLU A 132 13.30 -4.50 -19.91
CA GLU A 132 13.83 -5.58 -19.05
C GLU A 132 14.48 -5.04 -17.77
N ASN A 133 15.31 -3.99 -17.89
CA ASN A 133 15.96 -3.34 -16.75
C ASN A 133 14.94 -2.75 -15.76
N LEU A 134 13.85 -2.20 -16.28
CA LEU A 134 12.79 -1.59 -15.50
C LEU A 134 12.00 -2.63 -14.69
N LEU A 135 11.86 -3.84 -15.24
CA LEU A 135 11.25 -4.96 -14.53
C LEU A 135 12.15 -5.48 -13.41
N ILE A 136 13.47 -5.49 -13.61
CA ILE A 136 14.46 -5.83 -12.58
C ILE A 136 14.37 -4.83 -11.43
N PHE A 137 14.36 -3.52 -11.73
CA PHE A 137 14.15 -2.49 -10.71
C PHE A 137 12.81 -2.63 -10.01
N SER A 138 11.75 -2.96 -10.74
CA SER A 138 10.42 -3.18 -10.15
C SER A 138 10.40 -4.35 -9.18
N ALA A 139 11.04 -5.47 -9.52
CA ALA A 139 11.17 -6.63 -8.63
C ALA A 139 11.95 -6.28 -7.36
N LEU A 140 13.05 -5.52 -7.49
CA LEU A 140 13.81 -5.05 -6.33
C LEU A 140 12.98 -4.11 -5.45
N ILE A 141 12.28 -3.14 -6.05
CA ILE A 141 11.41 -2.21 -5.32
C ILE A 141 10.35 -2.98 -4.54
N LEU A 142 9.67 -3.94 -5.18
CA LEU A 142 8.64 -4.76 -4.53
C LEU A 142 9.20 -5.60 -3.38
N TRP A 143 10.40 -6.17 -3.55
CA TRP A 143 11.08 -6.92 -2.50
C TRP A 143 11.40 -6.04 -1.30
N PHE A 144 12.02 -4.88 -1.53
CA PHE A 144 12.35 -3.93 -0.46
C PHE A 144 11.10 -3.38 0.23
N ASP A 145 10.05 -3.09 -0.53
CA ASP A 145 8.80 -2.57 0.02
C ASP A 145 8.08 -3.63 0.88
N ALA A 146 8.03 -4.88 0.42
CA ALA A 146 7.44 -5.99 1.17
C ALA A 146 8.19 -6.26 2.49
N VAL A 147 9.53 -6.36 2.43
CA VAL A 147 10.36 -6.61 3.62
C VAL A 147 10.35 -5.40 4.57
N GLY A 148 10.41 -4.19 4.01
CA GLY A 148 10.40 -2.94 4.77
C GLY A 148 9.08 -2.69 5.48
N ASN A 149 7.95 -3.19 4.96
CA ASN A 149 6.64 -3.00 5.58
C ASN A 149 6.50 -3.72 6.93
N LEU A 150 7.21 -4.82 7.17
CA LEU A 150 7.03 -5.59 8.42
C LEU A 150 7.57 -4.87 9.69
N PRO A 151 8.78 -4.29 9.72
CA PRO A 151 9.22 -3.45 10.83
C PRO A 151 8.22 -2.32 11.14
N PHE A 152 7.66 -1.72 10.09
CA PHE A 152 6.65 -0.68 10.18
C PHE A 152 5.35 -1.20 10.81
N MET A 153 4.90 -2.40 10.44
CA MET A 153 3.76 -3.06 11.06
C MET A 153 4.01 -3.38 12.55
N TYR A 154 5.20 -3.86 12.91
CA TYR A 154 5.57 -4.14 14.29
C TYR A 154 5.54 -2.87 15.16
N LEU A 155 6.05 -1.76 14.63
CA LEU A 155 6.01 -0.46 15.32
C LEU A 155 4.58 0.06 15.48
N ARG A 156 3.75 -0.10 14.44
CA ARG A 156 2.31 0.25 14.47
C ARG A 156 1.55 -0.59 15.50
N ALA A 157 1.86 -1.87 15.62
CA ALA A 157 1.22 -2.78 16.56
C ALA A 157 1.61 -2.53 18.03
N ARG A 158 2.79 -1.93 18.28
CA ARG A 158 3.27 -1.51 19.61
C ARG A 158 2.82 -0.08 20.01
N GLU A 159 1.97 0.57 19.21
CA GLU A 159 1.54 1.98 19.39
C GLU A 159 2.66 3.02 19.50
N LYS A 160 3.91 2.68 19.16
CA LYS A 160 5.05 3.63 19.10
C LYS A 160 5.03 4.45 17.82
N SER A 161 3.90 5.10 17.54
CA SER A 161 3.59 5.84 16.32
C SER A 161 4.58 7.00 16.05
N LEU A 162 5.22 7.55 17.10
CA LEU A 162 6.17 8.66 16.98
C LEU A 162 7.49 8.28 16.28
N ILE A 163 8.05 7.10 16.57
CA ILE A 163 9.26 6.61 15.89
C ILE A 163 8.93 6.22 14.43
N PHE A 164 7.71 5.74 14.19
CA PHE A 164 7.19 5.38 12.87
C PHE A 164 7.08 6.61 11.96
N ILE A 165 6.48 7.68 12.47
CA ILE A 165 6.34 8.95 11.74
C ILE A 165 7.72 9.54 11.45
N GLY A 166 8.64 9.50 12.41
CA GLY A 166 10.01 9.98 12.23
C GLY A 166 10.76 9.27 11.10
N LEU A 167 10.73 7.93 11.07
CA LEU A 167 11.36 7.14 9.99
C LEU A 167 10.74 7.40 8.62
N LYS A 168 9.41 7.47 8.53
CA LYS A 168 8.73 7.82 7.27
C LYS A 168 9.09 9.22 6.79
N PHE A 169 9.18 10.19 7.70
CA PHE A 169 9.62 11.54 7.36
C PHE A 169 11.04 11.56 6.82
N THR A 170 11.97 10.78 7.41
CA THR A 170 13.34 10.66 6.89
C THR A 170 13.38 10.08 5.49
N VAL A 171 12.60 9.02 5.21
CA VAL A 171 12.53 8.43 3.86
C VAL A 171 12.01 9.45 2.85
N VAL A 172 10.95 10.19 3.20
CA VAL A 172 10.40 11.25 2.33
C VAL A 172 11.41 12.37 2.11
N LEU A 173 12.11 12.82 3.16
CA LEU A 173 13.16 13.84 3.07
C LEU A 173 14.30 13.40 2.15
N VAL A 174 14.77 12.17 2.29
CA VAL A 174 15.81 11.62 1.41
C VAL A 174 15.31 11.56 -0.04
N ASN A 175 14.06 11.12 -0.25
CA ASN A 175 13.47 11.09 -1.59
C ASN A 175 13.38 12.48 -2.21
N VAL A 176 12.96 13.49 -1.45
CA VAL A 176 12.83 14.89 -1.92
C VAL A 176 14.19 15.55 -2.15
N VAL A 177 15.21 15.23 -1.36
CA VAL A 177 16.58 15.77 -1.57
C VAL A 177 17.30 15.08 -2.72
N ALA A 178 17.01 13.79 -2.96
CA ALA A 178 17.64 12.99 -4.02
C ALA A 178 16.93 13.09 -5.38
N ASN A 179 15.75 13.71 -5.47
CA ASN A 179 14.96 13.91 -6.68
C ASN A 179 15.06 15.35 -7.18
#